data_AF-A0A6L9YVJ0-F1
#
_entry.id   AF-A0A6L9YVJ0-F1
#
_cell.length_a   1.000
_cell.length_b   1.000
_cell.length_c   1.000
_cell.angle_alpha   90.00
_cell.angle_beta   90.00
_cell.angle_gamma   90.00
#
_symmetry.space_group_name_H-M   'P 1'
#
loop_
_entity.id
_entity.type
_entity.pdbx_description
1 polymer ?
#
loop_
_entity_poly.entity_id
_entity_poly.type
_entity_poly.pdbx_seq_one_letter_code
_entity_poly.pdbx_strand_id
1 'polypeptide(L)'
;MNVNLRINEIVIGEGLDIPRSMRRVLQAAVEAELARLLAEKGLPQNRQKDTRIPGMLVDLELKGKTSPDRVGKMVAISIYEQLTK
;
A
#
# COMPACT_ATOMS: atom_id res chain seq x y z
N MET A 1 7.56 7.00 19.19
CA MET A 1 8.31 5.91 18.52
C MET A 1 8.33 6.24 17.03
N ASN A 2 9.50 6.42 16.41
CA ASN A 2 9.61 6.71 14.98
C ASN A 2 9.82 5.39 14.25
N VAL A 3 8.92 5.02 13.34
CA VAL A 3 9.13 3.85 12.49
C VAL A 3 9.20 4.28 11.03
N ASN A 4 10.32 3.93 10.39
CA ASN A 4 10.58 4.23 8.99
C ASN A 4 10.24 3.00 8.15
N LEU A 5 9.07 3.01 7.52
CA LEU A 5 8.67 2.02 6.54
C LEU A 5 9.27 2.41 5.17
N ARG A 6 10.19 1.60 4.64
CA ARG A 6 10.77 1.81 3.31
C ARG A 6 10.25 0.74 2.34
N ILE A 7 9.23 1.09 1.57
CA ILE A 7 8.74 0.26 0.46
C ILE A 7 9.63 0.56 -0.74
N ASN A 8 10.51 -0.38 -1.09
CA ASN A 8 11.46 -0.18 -2.19
C ASN A 8 10.79 -0.25 -3.57
N GLU A 9 9.71 -1.03 -3.71
CA GLU A 9 8.99 -1.19 -4.97
C GLU A 9 7.56 -1.67 -4.71
N ILE A 10 6.62 -1.20 -5.53
CA ILE A 10 5.28 -1.77 -5.70
C ILE A 10 5.17 -2.19 -7.16
N VAL A 11 5.17 -3.49 -7.42
CA VAL A 11 4.96 -4.04 -8.76
C VAL A 11 3.47 -4.30 -8.93
N ILE A 12 2.85 -3.63 -9.89
CA ILE A 12 1.46 -3.88 -10.28
C ILE A 12 1.50 -4.83 -11.46
N GLY A 13 1.02 -6.06 -11.25
CA GLY A 13 1.03 -7.13 -12.24
C GLY A 13 0.01 -6.93 -13.37
N GLU A 14 -0.14 -7.96 -14.20
CA GLU A 14 -1.08 -7.97 -15.32
C GLU A 14 -2.53 -7.79 -14.86
N GLY A 15 -3.31 -7.00 -15.60
CA GLY A 15 -4.74 -6.73 -15.32
C GLY A 15 -5.06 -5.28 -14.92
N LEU A 16 -4.05 -4.45 -14.69
CA LEU A 16 -4.18 -3.04 -14.34
C LEU A 16 -3.44 -2.16 -15.35
N ASP A 17 -4.11 -1.76 -16.42
CA ASP A 17 -3.56 -0.76 -17.34
C ASP A 17 -3.63 0.62 -16.67
N ILE A 18 -2.57 0.99 -15.97
CA ILE A 18 -2.42 2.30 -15.35
C ILE A 18 -1.58 3.19 -16.28
N PRO A 19 -2.21 4.18 -16.94
CA PRO A 19 -1.50 5.13 -17.77
C PRO A 19 -0.32 5.75 -17.02
N ARG A 20 0.80 5.99 -17.72
CA ARG A 20 1.99 6.62 -17.11
C ARG A 20 1.67 7.93 -16.40
N SER A 21 0.71 8.70 -16.92
CA SER A 21 0.21 9.94 -16.32
C SER A 21 -0.43 9.74 -14.94
N MET A 22 -1.01 8.56 -14.68
CA MET A 22 -1.73 8.23 -13.45
C MET A 22 -0.83 7.64 -12.37
N ARG A 23 0.37 7.18 -12.70
CA ARG A 23 1.30 6.53 -11.76
C ARG A 23 1.68 7.43 -10.58
N ARG A 24 1.89 8.73 -10.81
CA ARG A 24 2.23 9.68 -9.74
C ARG A 24 1.08 9.86 -8.76
N VAL A 25 -0.14 9.94 -9.25
CA VAL A 25 -1.36 10.07 -8.42
C VAL A 25 -1.56 8.80 -7.59
N LEU A 26 -1.37 7.64 -8.21
CA LEU A 26 -1.44 6.35 -7.52
C LEU A 26 -0.42 6.27 -6.39
N GLN A 27 0.85 6.55 -6.67
CA GLN A 27 1.93 6.51 -5.68
C GLN A 27 1.62 7.44 -4.50
N ALA A 28 1.25 8.70 -4.77
CA ALA A 28 0.91 9.65 -3.73
C ALA A 28 -0.27 9.18 -2.87
N ALA A 29 -1.29 8.58 -3.48
CA ALA A 29 -2.44 8.04 -2.75
C ALA A 29 -2.06 6.83 -1.87
N VAL A 30 -1.18 5.95 -2.35
CA VAL A 30 -0.66 4.83 -1.54
C VAL A 30 0.12 5.34 -0.33
N GLU A 31 1.07 6.25 -0.56
CA GLU A 31 1.92 6.80 0.49
C GLU A 31 1.10 7.56 1.54
N ALA A 32 0.16 8.39 1.11
CA ALA A 32 -0.69 9.17 2.01
C ALA A 32 -1.59 8.26 2.87
N GLU A 33 -2.22 7.25 2.27
CA GLU A 33 -3.12 6.36 2.99
C GLU A 33 -2.35 5.42 3.93
N LEU A 34 -1.19 4.92 3.53
CA LEU A 34 -0.32 4.14 4.43
C LEU A 34 0.17 4.97 5.61
N ALA A 35 0.61 6.22 5.36
CA ALA A 35 1.03 7.12 6.43
C ALA A 35 -0.11 7.37 7.42
N ARG A 36 -1.33 7.58 6.92
CA ARG A 36 -2.54 7.73 7.75
C ARG A 36 -2.80 6.48 8.59
N LEU A 37 -2.81 5.29 7.98
CA LEU A 37 -3.06 4.02 8.66
C LEU A 37 -2.02 3.74 9.76
N LEU A 38 -0.74 3.99 9.47
CA LEU A 38 0.34 3.81 10.43
C LEU A 38 0.28 4.84 11.57
N ALA A 39 -0.11 6.08 11.29
CA ALA A 39 -0.28 7.10 12.30
C ALA A 39 -1.46 6.80 13.24
N GLU A 40 -2.58 6.29 12.69
CA GLU A 40 -3.79 6.00 13.45
C GLU A 40 -3.72 4.68 14.22
N LYS A 41 -3.22 3.62 13.59
CA LYS A 41 -3.28 2.26 14.11
C LYS A 41 -1.93 1.72 14.57
N GLY A 42 -0.85 2.43 14.28
CA GLY A 42 0.51 2.00 14.58
C GLY A 42 0.97 0.84 13.71
N LEU A 43 2.14 0.28 14.05
CA LEU A 43 2.60 -0.98 13.47
C LEU A 43 2.12 -2.16 14.29
N PRO A 44 1.65 -3.24 13.64
CA PRO A 44 1.29 -4.48 14.30
C PRO A 44 2.43 -5.01 15.18
N GLN A 45 2.11 -5.49 16.40
CA GLN A 45 3.10 -5.89 17.41
C GLN A 45 4.01 -7.05 16.94
N ASN A 46 3.48 -7.94 16.10
CA ASN A 46 4.22 -9.03 15.45
C ASN A 46 5.29 -8.52 14.45
N ARG A 47 5.17 -7.28 13.96
CA ARG A 47 6.13 -6.64 13.03
C ARG A 47 7.04 -5.61 13.70
N GLN A 48 6.80 -5.27 14.96
CA GLN A 48 7.68 -4.33 15.68
C GLN A 48 9.05 -4.93 16.00
N LYS A 49 9.17 -6.27 16.06
CA LYS A 49 10.43 -6.96 16.37
C LYS A 49 11.27 -7.31 15.16
N ASP A 50 10.66 -7.47 13.98
CA ASP A 50 11.36 -7.78 12.74
C ASP A 50 11.54 -6.52 11.89
N THR A 51 12.80 -6.11 11.70
CA THR A 51 13.16 -4.91 10.94
C THR A 51 12.92 -5.06 9.43
N ARG A 52 12.54 -6.27 8.96
CA ARG A 52 12.35 -6.57 7.55
C ARG A 52 10.92 -7.03 7.29
N ILE A 53 10.19 -6.23 6.53
CA ILE A 53 8.91 -6.62 5.97
C ILE A 53 9.20 -7.53 4.77
N PRO A 54 8.79 -8.81 4.79
CA PRO A 54 8.94 -9.71 3.66
C PRO A 54 8.08 -9.22 2.47
N GLY A 55 8.38 -9.68 1.26
CA GLY A 55 7.52 -9.40 0.11
C GLY A 55 6.08 -9.85 0.39
N MET A 56 5.11 -8.98 0.11
CA MET A 56 3.68 -9.24 0.36
C MET A 56 2.93 -9.28 -0.95
N LEU A 57 2.12 -10.31 -1.13
CA LEU A 57 1.14 -10.37 -2.20
C LEU A 57 -0.15 -9.70 -1.73
N VAL A 58 -0.66 -8.83 -2.59
CA VAL A 58 -1.89 -8.08 -2.34
C VAL A 58 -2.84 -8.39 -3.48
N ASP A 59 -4.01 -8.92 -3.14
CA ASP A 59 -5.07 -9.20 -4.11
C ASP A 59 -6.03 -8.01 -4.18
N LEU A 60 -6.28 -7.50 -5.39
CA LEU A 60 -7.07 -6.30 -5.63
C LEU A 60 -8.13 -6.59 -6.70
N GLU A 61 -9.38 -6.72 -6.26
CA GLU A 61 -10.51 -6.71 -7.18
C GLU A 61 -10.88 -5.27 -7.56
N LEU A 62 -10.60 -4.88 -8.80
CA LEU A 62 -11.06 -3.60 -9.34
C LEU A 62 -12.32 -3.78 -10.15
N LYS A 63 -13.41 -3.16 -9.67
CA LYS A 63 -14.71 -3.17 -10.36
C LYS A 63 -14.92 -1.84 -11.10
N GLY A 64 -14.94 -1.90 -12.42
CA GLY A 64 -15.25 -0.77 -13.31
C GLY A 64 -14.13 0.28 -13.47
N LYS A 65 -14.47 1.47 -13.98
CA LYS A 65 -13.53 2.59 -14.11
C LYS A 65 -13.16 3.10 -12.71
N THR A 66 -11.94 2.81 -12.27
CA THR A 66 -11.46 3.19 -10.93
C THR A 66 -10.42 4.29 -11.04
N SER A 67 -10.58 5.38 -10.27
CA SER A 67 -9.61 6.48 -10.26
C SER A 67 -8.29 6.06 -9.60
N PRO A 68 -7.13 6.61 -10.01
CA PRO A 68 -5.83 6.26 -9.42
C PRO A 68 -5.75 6.52 -7.91
N ASP A 69 -6.43 7.57 -7.42
CA ASP A 69 -6.55 7.86 -5.98
C ASP A 69 -7.22 6.71 -5.24
N ARG A 70 -8.34 6.22 -5.76
CA ARG A 70 -9.10 5.12 -5.15
C ARG A 70 -8.30 3.81 -5.19
N VAL A 71 -7.64 3.52 -6.30
CA VAL A 71 -6.75 2.36 -6.40
C VAL A 71 -5.62 2.46 -5.37
N GLY A 72 -5.01 3.63 -5.22
CA GLY A 72 -3.90 3.83 -4.27
C GLY A 72 -4.32 3.61 -2.82
N LYS A 73 -5.51 4.11 -2.44
CA LYS A 73 -6.09 3.84 -1.12
C LYS A 73 -6.37 2.35 -0.90
N MET A 74 -6.91 1.65 -1.90
CA MET A 74 -7.16 0.20 -1.80
C MET A 74 -5.86 -0.58 -1.60
N VAL A 75 -4.83 -0.28 -2.40
CA VAL A 75 -3.49 -0.87 -2.26
C VAL A 75 -2.95 -0.66 -0.84
N ALA A 76 -3.01 0.57 -0.32
CA ALA A 76 -2.54 0.91 1.02
C ALA A 76 -3.27 0.14 2.12
N ILE A 77 -4.61 0.06 2.05
CA ILE A 77 -5.43 -0.70 3.00
C ILE A 77 -5.02 -2.17 2.99
N SER A 78 -4.91 -2.78 1.80
CA SER A 78 -4.58 -4.19 1.70
C SER A 78 -3.14 -4.50 2.12
N ILE A 79 -2.18 -3.60 1.88
CA ILE A 79 -0.82 -3.70 2.45
C ILE A 79 -0.89 -3.72 3.97
N TYR A 80 -1.63 -2.78 4.57
CA TYR A 80 -1.75 -2.69 6.02
C TYR A 80 -2.41 -3.95 6.61
N GLU A 81 -3.47 -4.46 5.97
CA GLU A 81 -4.11 -5.72 6.38
C GLU A 81 -3.14 -6.89 6.34
N GLN A 82 -2.29 -7.01 5.31
CA GLN A 82 -1.27 -8.05 5.26
C GLN A 82 -0.20 -7.89 6.34
N LEU A 83 0.16 -6.65 6.72
CA LEU A 83 1.06 -6.41 7.85
C LEU A 83 0.45 -6.84 9.19
N THR A 84 -0.88 -6.76 9.33
CA THR A 84 -1.60 -7.16 10.55
C THR A 84 -1.82 -8.66 10.70
N LYS A 85 -1.61 -9.44 9.62
CA LYS A 85 -1.60 -10.90 9.65
C LYS A 85 -0.26 -11.42 10.15
#